data_AF-A0A0F2SI62-F1
#
_entry.id   AF-A0A0F2SI62-F1
#
_cell.length_a   1.000
_cell.length_b   1.000
_cell.length_c   1.000
_cell.angle_alpha   90.00
_cell.angle_beta   90.00
_cell.angle_gamma   90.00
#
_symmetry.space_group_name_H-M   'P 1'
#
loop_
_entity.id
_entity.type
_entity.pdbx_description
1 polymer ?
#
loop_
_entity_poly.entity_id
_entity_poly.type
_entity_poly.pdbx_seq_one_letter_code
_entity_poly.pdbx_strand_id
1 'polypeptide(L)'
;MNWVKRLLVLGGLTVFSLFPALGVQATPTLSSGYQDKVVFHTPSHMAKWNKSTLKGLDPHVLVAFIGLMLVIIPGTFLYRGRKNQPKVKENEANVDTANEGIKKQIILNKMRQLEEQFSQGKINQDKYTKTLTSYQALLKKMEEERG
;
A
#
# COMPACT_ATOMS: atom_id res chain seq x y z
N MET A 1 17.24 31.63 -12.21
CA MET A 1 17.51 30.25 -11.73
C MET A 1 19.01 30.06 -11.64
N ASN A 2 19.61 30.38 -10.50
CA ASN A 2 21.03 30.22 -10.19
C ASN A 2 21.13 30.13 -8.66
N TRP A 3 21.77 29.08 -8.12
CA TRP A 3 22.44 29.00 -6.80
C TRP A 3 22.51 27.56 -6.22
N VAL A 4 22.84 26.58 -7.07
CA VAL A 4 23.45 25.35 -6.56
C VAL A 4 24.97 25.57 -6.56
N LYS A 5 25.61 25.29 -5.41
CA LYS A 5 27.07 25.20 -5.14
C LYS A 5 27.75 26.45 -4.53
N ARG A 6 27.88 26.41 -3.20
CA ARG A 6 28.86 27.06 -2.28
C ARG A 6 28.23 26.88 -0.89
N LEU A 7 28.78 26.24 0.14
CA LEU A 7 30.14 25.94 0.51
C LEU A 7 30.07 24.80 1.56
N LEU A 8 30.98 23.85 1.44
CA LEU A 8 31.25 22.77 2.39
C LEU A 8 32.42 23.24 3.28
N VAL A 9 32.42 22.85 4.56
CA VAL A 9 33.55 22.79 5.51
C VAL A 9 34.06 24.09 6.14
N LEU A 10 33.88 24.19 7.47
CA LEU A 10 34.80 24.69 8.52
C LEU A 10 33.97 24.62 9.83
N GLY A 11 34.17 23.74 10.81
CA GLY A 11 35.44 23.28 11.36
C GLY A 11 35.96 24.32 12.36
N GLY A 12 35.56 24.26 13.64
CA GLY A 12 36.16 25.12 14.66
C GLY A 12 35.41 25.18 16.00
N LEU A 13 35.99 24.53 17.00
CA LEU A 13 35.78 24.67 18.44
C LEU A 13 35.29 26.06 18.92
N THR A 14 34.27 26.06 19.76
CA THR A 14 34.21 26.95 20.93
C THR A 14 33.73 26.16 22.15
N VAL A 15 34.68 25.53 22.84
CA VAL A 15 34.53 25.20 24.27
C VAL A 15 35.25 26.32 25.01
N PHE A 16 34.53 27.18 25.72
CA PHE A 16 35.09 27.89 26.88
C PHE A 16 33.99 28.28 27.88
N SER A 17 33.98 27.48 28.95
CA SER A 17 33.57 27.72 30.33
C SER A 17 33.07 29.11 30.75
N LEU A 18 31.94 29.11 31.46
CA LEU A 18 31.71 29.93 32.68
C LEU A 18 30.61 29.25 33.55
N PHE A 19 31.07 28.44 34.52
CA PHE A 19 30.36 28.09 35.76
C PHE A 19 30.62 29.20 36.80
N PRO A 20 29.96 29.26 37.98
CA PRO A 20 28.55 29.07 38.32
C PRO A 20 28.00 30.26 39.15
N ALA A 21 26.74 30.66 38.95
CA ALA A 21 26.06 31.50 39.93
C ALA A 21 25.22 30.60 40.86
N LEU A 22 25.76 30.37 42.06
CA LEU A 22 25.06 29.86 43.23
C LEU A 22 23.82 30.71 43.51
N GLY A 23 22.67 30.23 43.05
CA GLY A 23 21.36 30.71 43.48
C GLY A 23 20.71 29.61 44.31
N VAL A 24 21.03 29.57 45.61
CA VAL A 24 20.18 28.91 46.60
C VAL A 24 18.85 29.66 46.58
N GLN A 25 17.81 29.04 46.02
CA GLN A 25 16.44 29.47 46.24
C GLN A 25 15.67 28.29 46.83
N ALA A 26 15.04 28.60 47.96
CA ALA A 26 14.37 27.70 48.87
C ALA A 26 13.38 26.76 48.17
N THR A 27 13.30 25.53 48.67
CA THR A 27 12.25 24.56 48.35
C THR A 27 10.88 25.11 48.73
N PRO A 28 9.95 25.33 47.78
CA PRO A 28 8.55 25.33 48.13
C PRO A 28 8.11 23.87 48.31
N THR A 29 7.84 23.48 49.55
CA THR A 29 7.02 22.30 49.86
C THR A 29 5.64 22.52 49.26
N LEU A 30 5.45 22.07 48.02
CA LEU A 30 4.15 22.08 47.36
C LEU A 30 3.30 20.95 47.93
N SER A 31 2.25 21.39 48.63
CA SER A 31 1.10 20.62 49.07
C SER A 31 0.71 19.51 48.09
N SER A 32 0.62 18.30 48.64
CA SER A 32 -0.05 17.14 48.06
C SER A 32 -1.49 17.51 47.69
N GLY A 33 -1.76 17.87 46.43
CA GLY A 33 -3.13 18.16 46.04
C GLY A 33 -3.39 18.74 44.66
N TYR A 34 -2.53 18.52 43.65
CA TYR A 34 -2.92 18.74 42.25
C TYR A 34 -1.92 18.00 41.33
N GLN A 35 -2.21 16.75 40.98
CA GLN A 35 -1.45 16.00 39.97
C GLN A 35 -1.89 16.45 38.58
N ASP A 36 -1.51 17.67 38.20
CA ASP A 36 -1.70 18.21 36.85
C ASP A 36 -0.44 18.03 36.02
N LYS A 37 -0.01 16.77 35.93
CA LYS A 37 0.87 16.29 34.88
C LYS A 37 0.29 14.98 34.41
N VAL A 38 -0.18 14.95 33.16
CA VAL A 38 -0.38 13.68 32.47
C VAL A 38 1.00 13.01 32.40
N VAL A 39 1.31 12.15 33.36
CA VAL A 39 2.60 11.47 33.45
C VAL A 39 2.60 10.36 32.39
N PHE A 40 2.92 10.72 31.15
CA PHE A 40 3.10 9.76 30.05
C PHE A 40 4.26 8.77 30.32
N HIS A 41 5.07 9.03 31.34
CA HIS A 41 6.25 8.25 31.73
C HIS A 41 6.10 7.68 33.14
N THR A 42 5.02 6.92 33.38
CA THR A 42 4.90 6.23 34.68
C THR A 42 6.07 5.26 34.86
N PRO A 43 6.59 5.08 36.09
CA PRO A 43 7.71 4.16 36.35
C PRO A 43 7.44 2.74 35.85
N SER A 44 6.18 2.31 35.87
CA SER A 44 5.76 1.02 35.33
C SER A 44 5.80 0.95 33.80
N HIS A 45 5.52 2.04 33.08
CA HIS A 45 5.67 2.13 31.63
C HIS A 45 7.15 2.07 31.21
N MET A 46 8.01 2.82 31.91
CA MET A 46 9.47 2.81 31.67
C MET A 46 10.10 1.45 31.99
N ALA A 47 9.69 0.78 33.07
CA ALA A 47 10.17 -0.56 33.40
C ALA A 47 9.82 -1.59 32.31
N LYS A 48 8.62 -1.49 31.71
CA LYS A 48 8.21 -2.33 30.58
C LYS A 48 9.04 -2.05 29.33
N TRP A 49 9.29 -0.77 29.02
CA TRP A 49 10.13 -0.37 27.89
C TRP A 49 11.57 -0.90 28.03
N ASN A 50 12.18 -0.73 29.20
CA ASN A 50 13.56 -1.15 29.48
C ASN A 50 13.75 -2.67 29.49
N LYS A 51 12.67 -3.43 29.74
CA LYS A 51 12.67 -4.90 29.63
C LYS A 51 12.52 -5.38 28.18
N SER A 52 12.07 -4.52 27.26
CA SER A 52 11.90 -4.87 25.86
C SER A 52 13.23 -4.99 25.12
N THR A 53 13.22 -5.66 23.96
CA THR A 53 14.35 -5.72 23.04
C THR A 53 14.67 -4.36 22.39
N LEU A 54 13.75 -3.39 22.50
CA LEU A 54 13.85 -2.04 21.93
C LEU A 54 14.37 -1.00 22.92
N LYS A 55 14.82 -1.43 24.11
CA LYS A 55 15.33 -0.58 25.20
C LYS A 55 16.46 0.39 24.84
N GLY A 56 17.15 0.18 23.71
CA GLY A 56 18.22 1.04 23.22
C GLY A 56 17.77 2.15 22.27
N LEU A 57 16.48 2.18 21.91
CA LEU A 57 15.90 3.19 21.03
C LEU A 57 15.05 4.16 21.87
N ASP A 58 15.04 5.43 21.47
CA ASP A 58 14.14 6.41 22.07
C ASP A 58 12.69 6.08 21.64
N PRO A 59 11.76 5.87 22.60
CA PRO A 59 10.38 5.51 22.29
C PRO A 59 9.67 6.58 21.47
N HIS A 60 10.00 7.86 21.64
CA HIS A 60 9.40 8.95 20.86
C HIS A 60 9.86 8.89 19.41
N VAL A 61 11.14 8.59 19.18
CA VAL A 61 11.70 8.44 17.83
C VAL A 61 11.08 7.23 17.14
N LEU A 62 10.89 6.12 17.86
CA LEU A 62 10.21 4.95 17.30
C LEU A 62 8.76 5.26 16.90
N VAL A 63 8.01 5.94 17.77
CA VAL A 63 6.62 6.32 17.49
C VAL A 63 6.54 7.28 16.30
N ALA A 64 7.44 8.26 16.23
CA ALA A 64 7.52 9.18 15.09
C ALA A 64 7.85 8.43 13.78
N PHE A 65 8.76 7.46 13.82
CA PHE A 65 9.12 6.65 12.65
C PHE A 65 7.95 5.77 12.18
N ILE A 66 7.25 5.10 13.10
CA ILE A 66 6.07 4.29 12.78
C ILE A 66 4.96 5.18 12.21
N GLY A 67 4.70 6.33 12.82
CA GLY A 67 3.73 7.31 12.33
C GLY A 67 4.07 7.79 10.92
N LEU A 68 5.34 8.08 10.65
CA LEU A 68 5.81 8.48 9.32
C LEU A 68 5.61 7.36 8.29
N MET A 69 5.93 6.10 8.63
CA MET A 69 5.69 4.96 7.75
C MET A 69 4.21 4.77 7.42
N LEU A 70 3.32 4.94 8.41
CA LEU A 70 1.87 4.86 8.22
C LEU A 70 1.31 5.93 7.29
N VAL A 71 2.00 7.06 7.10
CA VAL A 71 1.60 8.09 6.13
C VAL A 71 2.22 7.84 4.76
N ILE A 72 3.51 7.48 4.71
CA ILE A 72 4.25 7.28 3.46
C ILE A 72 3.72 6.08 2.68
N ILE A 73 3.43 4.96 3.34
CA ILE A 73 3.01 3.72 2.67
C ILE A 73 1.66 3.92 1.93
N PRO A 74 0.56 4.32 2.59
CA PRO A 74 -0.68 4.58 1.86
C PRO A 74 -0.59 5.82 0.97
N GLY A 75 0.17 6.86 1.37
CA GLY A 75 0.34 8.07 0.56
C GLY A 75 1.00 7.78 -0.79
N THR A 76 2.06 6.98 -0.81
CA THR A 76 2.72 6.54 -2.06
C THR A 76 1.87 5.57 -2.85
N PHE A 77 1.13 4.66 -2.19
CA PHE A 77 0.20 3.76 -2.87
C PHE A 77 -0.92 4.51 -3.58
N LEU A 78 -1.57 5.46 -2.90
CA LEU A 78 -2.63 6.30 -3.47
C LEU A 78 -2.09 7.22 -4.58
N TYR A 79 -0.93 7.85 -4.36
CA TYR A 79 -0.28 8.69 -5.38
C TYR A 79 0.07 7.90 -6.64
N ARG A 80 0.64 6.70 -6.48
CA ARG A 80 1.00 5.82 -7.60
C ARG A 80 -0.25 5.27 -8.29
N GLY A 81 -1.28 4.93 -7.53
CA GLY A 81 -2.60 4.57 -8.05
C GLY A 81 -3.16 5.67 -8.93
N ARG A 82 -3.14 6.93 -8.47
CA ARG A 82 -3.68 8.10 -9.17
C ARG A 82 -2.88 8.48 -10.43
N LYS A 83 -1.54 8.34 -10.38
CA LYS A 83 -0.64 8.62 -11.51
C LYS A 83 -0.68 7.53 -12.59
N ASN A 84 -0.94 6.28 -12.19
CA ASN A 84 -1.04 5.14 -13.08
C ASN A 84 -2.49 4.79 -13.44
N GLN A 85 -3.48 5.63 -13.10
CA GLN A 85 -4.81 5.44 -13.68
C GLN A 85 -4.71 5.79 -15.17
N PRO A 86 -4.85 4.82 -16.09
CA PRO A 86 -5.12 5.16 -17.47
C PRO A 86 -6.38 6.01 -17.47
N LYS A 87 -6.38 7.18 -18.12
CA LYS A 87 -7.50 8.13 -18.17
C LYS A 87 -8.82 7.35 -18.31
N VAL A 88 -9.55 7.16 -17.20
CA VAL A 88 -10.68 6.20 -17.10
C VAL A 88 -11.89 6.64 -17.92
N LYS A 89 -11.82 7.77 -18.63
CA LYS A 89 -12.89 8.19 -19.56
C LYS A 89 -12.89 7.45 -20.91
N GLU A 90 -11.87 6.64 -21.21
CA GLU A 90 -11.78 5.85 -22.46
C GLU A 90 -11.88 4.33 -22.21
N ASN A 91 -11.81 3.88 -20.95
CA ASN A 91 -11.72 2.45 -20.61
C ASN A 91 -13.07 1.74 -20.45
N GLU A 92 -14.20 2.42 -20.29
CA GLU A 92 -15.48 1.70 -20.17
C GLU A 92 -15.88 1.03 -21.51
N ALA A 93 -15.65 1.71 -22.64
CA ALA A 93 -15.87 1.12 -23.97
C ALA A 93 -14.77 0.11 -24.37
N ASN A 94 -13.52 0.31 -23.91
CA ASN A 94 -12.40 -0.56 -24.27
C ASN A 94 -12.36 -1.85 -23.41
N VAL A 95 -12.81 -1.78 -22.15
CA VAL A 95 -12.91 -2.97 -21.27
C VAL A 95 -14.03 -3.89 -21.74
N ASP A 96 -15.15 -3.35 -22.23
CA ASP A 96 -16.25 -4.19 -22.74
C ASP A 96 -15.83 -4.93 -24.02
N THR A 97 -15.23 -4.21 -24.98
CA THR A 97 -14.70 -4.79 -26.22
C THR A 97 -13.52 -5.76 -25.99
N ALA A 98 -12.64 -5.49 -25.02
CA ALA A 98 -11.59 -6.43 -24.61
C ALA A 98 -12.16 -7.69 -23.95
N ASN A 99 -13.20 -7.56 -23.12
CA ASN A 99 -13.87 -8.68 -22.47
C ASN A 99 -14.61 -9.56 -23.50
N GLU A 100 -15.27 -8.96 -24.49
CA GLU A 100 -15.87 -9.67 -25.63
C GLU A 100 -14.84 -10.48 -26.43
N GLY A 101 -13.67 -9.88 -26.74
CA GLY A 101 -12.59 -10.56 -27.45
C GLY A 101 -12.08 -11.78 -26.68
N ILE A 102 -11.92 -11.65 -25.36
CA ILE A 102 -11.53 -12.75 -24.46
C ILE A 102 -12.62 -13.84 -24.44
N LYS A 103 -13.91 -13.47 -24.33
CA LYS A 103 -15.04 -14.42 -24.35
C LYS A 103 -15.09 -15.21 -25.66
N LYS A 104 -14.88 -14.56 -26.83
CA LYS A 104 -14.82 -15.22 -28.14
C LYS A 104 -13.66 -16.22 -28.20
N GLN A 105 -12.46 -15.85 -27.74
CA GLN A 105 -11.32 -16.76 -27.69
C GLN A 105 -11.56 -17.98 -26.79
N ILE A 106 -12.22 -17.80 -25.65
CA ILE A 106 -12.58 -18.91 -24.75
C ILE A 106 -13.54 -19.88 -25.44
N ILE A 107 -14.55 -19.38 -26.14
CA ILE A 107 -15.53 -20.23 -26.86
C ILE A 107 -14.85 -21.00 -28.00
N LEU A 108 -13.99 -20.34 -28.79
CA LEU A 108 -13.22 -21.01 -29.85
C LEU A 108 -12.29 -22.10 -29.30
N ASN A 109 -11.63 -21.83 -28.16
CA ASN A 109 -10.78 -22.83 -27.52
C ASN A 109 -11.59 -24.02 -27.00
N LYS A 110 -12.80 -23.78 -26.46
CA LYS A 110 -13.72 -24.85 -26.06
C LYS A 110 -14.22 -25.68 -27.25
N MET A 111 -14.49 -25.06 -28.40
CA MET A 111 -14.83 -25.78 -29.62
C MET A 111 -13.68 -26.71 -30.07
N ARG A 112 -12.43 -26.21 -30.04
CA ARG A 112 -11.24 -27.01 -30.36
C ARG A 112 -11.06 -28.18 -29.39
N GLN A 113 -11.25 -27.94 -28.08
CA GLN A 113 -11.20 -29.01 -27.08
C GLN A 113 -12.30 -30.05 -27.28
N LEU A 114 -13.50 -29.62 -27.66
CA LEU A 114 -14.63 -30.50 -27.96
C LEU A 114 -14.33 -31.39 -29.18
N GLU A 115 -13.74 -30.81 -30.23
CA GLU A 115 -13.26 -31.56 -31.41
C GLU A 115 -12.19 -32.57 -31.04
N GLU A 116 -11.20 -32.17 -30.24
CA GLU A 116 -10.15 -33.07 -29.74
C GLU A 116 -10.74 -34.23 -28.92
N GLN A 117 -11.75 -33.96 -28.07
CA GLN A 117 -12.46 -34.98 -27.32
C GLN A 117 -13.27 -35.94 -28.21
N PHE A 118 -13.85 -35.44 -29.32
CA PHE A 118 -14.55 -36.26 -30.30
C PHE A 118 -13.56 -37.14 -31.08
N SER A 119 -12.45 -36.57 -31.55
CA SER A 119 -11.37 -37.31 -32.24
C SER A 119 -10.74 -38.40 -31.35
N GLN A 120 -10.67 -38.16 -30.04
CA GLN A 120 -10.21 -39.15 -29.05
C GLN A 120 -11.29 -40.18 -28.66
N GLY A 121 -12.49 -40.13 -29.25
CA GLY A 121 -13.60 -41.03 -28.94
C GLY A 121 -14.20 -40.87 -27.54
N LYS A 122 -13.89 -39.77 -26.83
CA LYS A 122 -14.35 -39.52 -25.45
C LYS A 122 -15.81 -39.05 -25.38
N ILE A 123 -16.37 -38.58 -26.49
CA ILE A 123 -17.74 -38.12 -26.60
C ILE A 123 -18.42 -38.71 -27.85
N ASN A 124 -19.73 -38.98 -27.74
CA ASN A 124 -20.54 -39.48 -28.85
C ASN A 124 -20.93 -38.35 -29.82
N GLN A 125 -21.17 -38.68 -31.08
CA GLN A 125 -21.52 -37.76 -32.17
C GLN A 125 -22.74 -36.89 -31.84
N ASP A 126 -23.79 -37.44 -31.21
CA ASP A 126 -24.97 -36.67 -30.78
C ASP A 126 -24.61 -35.59 -29.72
N LYS A 127 -23.69 -35.91 -28.81
CA LYS A 127 -23.23 -34.97 -27.78
C LYS A 127 -22.30 -33.91 -28.38
N TYR A 128 -21.47 -34.30 -29.34
CA TYR A 128 -20.61 -33.39 -30.09
C TYR A 128 -21.43 -32.36 -30.87
N THR A 129 -22.39 -32.80 -31.69
CA THR A 129 -23.20 -31.91 -32.52
C THR A 129 -24.03 -30.94 -31.69
N LYS A 130 -24.71 -31.42 -30.64
CA LYS A 130 -25.49 -30.55 -29.73
C LYS A 130 -24.64 -29.48 -29.06
N THR A 131 -23.44 -29.84 -28.60
CA THR A 131 -22.53 -28.91 -27.91
C THR A 131 -21.85 -27.94 -28.88
N LEU A 132 -21.57 -28.38 -30.11
CA LEU A 132 -21.04 -27.52 -31.17
C LEU A 132 -22.07 -26.47 -31.59
N THR A 133 -23.32 -26.86 -31.82
CA THR A 133 -24.40 -25.94 -32.19
C THR A 133 -24.67 -24.90 -31.11
N SER A 134 -24.58 -25.27 -29.83
CA SER A 134 -24.76 -24.30 -28.74
C SER A 134 -23.62 -23.29 -28.66
N TYR A 135 -22.37 -23.71 -28.89
CA TYR A 135 -21.24 -22.78 -28.98
C TYR A 135 -21.32 -21.87 -30.21
N GLN A 136 -21.80 -22.37 -31.35
CA GLN A 136 -22.03 -21.56 -32.54
C GLN A 136 -23.14 -20.52 -32.31
N ALA A 137 -24.22 -20.90 -31.65
CA ALA A 137 -25.31 -19.98 -31.29
C ALA A 137 -24.82 -18.87 -30.33
N LEU A 138 -23.98 -19.22 -29.35
CA LEU A 138 -23.35 -18.24 -28.44
C LEU A 138 -22.45 -17.27 -29.20
N LEU A 139 -21.69 -17.75 -30.19
CA LEU A 139 -20.81 -16.91 -31.00
C LEU A 139 -21.61 -15.96 -31.89
N LYS A 140 -22.69 -16.44 -32.52
CA LYS A 140 -23.61 -15.61 -33.31
C LYS A 140 -24.26 -14.52 -32.48
N LYS A 141 -24.75 -14.87 -31.28
CA LYS A 141 -25.35 -13.90 -30.35
C LYS A 141 -24.38 -12.78 -29.98
N MET A 142 -23.11 -13.11 -29.70
CA MET A 142 -22.09 -12.10 -29.42
C MET A 142 -21.74 -11.23 -30.63
N GLU A 143 -21.88 -11.75 -31.86
CA GLU A 143 -21.66 -10.95 -33.08
C GLU A 143 -22.85 -10.02 -33.39
N GLU A 144 -24.08 -10.47 -33.08
CA GLU A 144 -25.30 -9.65 -33.18
C GLU A 144 -25.34 -8.53 -32.12
N GLU A 145 -24.82 -8.77 -30.91
CA GLU A 145 -24.71 -7.75 -29.85
C GLU A 145 -23.65 -6.67 -30.14
N ARG A 146 -22.74 -6.93 -31.09
CA ARG A 146 -21.62 -6.04 -31.46
C ARG A 146 -21.94 -5.14 -32.67
N GLY A 147 -22.91 -5.51 -33.51
CA GLY A 147 -23.29 -4.80 -34.74
C GLY A 147 -24.41 -3.79 -34.52
#